data_AF-A0A9D5QDA9-F1
#
_entry.id   AF-A0A9D5QDA9-F1
#
_cell.length_a   1.000
_cell.length_b   1.000
_cell.length_c   1.000
_cell.angle_alpha   90.00
_cell.angle_beta   90.00
_cell.angle_gamma   90.00
#
_symmetry.space_group_name_H-M   'P 1'
#
loop_
_entity.id
_entity.type
_entity.pdbx_description
1 polymer ?
#
loop_
_entity_poly.entity_id
_entity_poly.type
_entity_poly.pdbx_seq_one_letter_code
_entity_poly.pdbx_strand_id
1 'polypeptide(L)'
;MQSDQPSTKVTILENGEEVRTEEIQKKEQGNHLIYLGGTTIPYVWQGEERIEYEGKEGTHMVNGKVYGVELAKVPFEEITSPEDVKGVAIKSEHFKYLPHFPNLLTVSLVEVDPNQMHYLAELSKVIVLDFGMKGDLTDEGLSHLISLTEVRAFNLLKTPITDTGLAHLSNMKKLETLWLQGTNITGAGLVHLTGIENLSTLGLGDTDIQDSDLAYLKDLQNISALSLINTPLTDEAVEHLIELKKLEYLDIRSTNISEKGIQKLKYILPGCKIQFDSSTT
;
A
#
# COMPACT_ATOMS: atom_id res chain seq x y z
N MET A 1 14.50 -7.50 25.91
CA MET A 1 13.57 -8.63 25.80
C MET A 1 12.47 -8.18 24.86
N GLN A 2 12.52 -8.59 23.59
CA GLN A 2 11.36 -8.45 22.71
C GLN A 2 10.25 -9.30 23.31
N SER A 3 9.10 -8.69 23.59
CA SER A 3 7.90 -9.46 23.88
C SER A 3 7.59 -10.25 22.61
N ASP A 4 7.61 -11.59 22.68
CA ASP A 4 7.05 -12.45 21.64
C ASP A 4 5.57 -12.13 21.54
N GLN A 5 5.24 -11.16 20.69
CA GLN A 5 3.88 -10.90 20.30
C GLN A 5 3.41 -12.16 19.55
N PRO A 6 2.24 -12.70 19.90
CA PRO A 6 1.74 -13.88 19.22
C PRO A 6 1.59 -13.61 17.72
N SER A 7 2.25 -14.42 16.90
CA SER A 7 2.16 -14.38 15.44
C SER A 7 1.32 -15.56 14.92
N THR A 8 0.77 -15.40 13.72
CA THR A 8 0.11 -16.46 12.97
C THR A 8 0.93 -16.73 11.73
N LYS A 9 1.41 -17.97 11.61
CA LYS A 9 2.04 -18.47 10.39
C LYS A 9 0.93 -18.79 9.39
N VAL A 10 0.92 -18.08 8.26
CA VAL A 10 -0.10 -18.22 7.21
C VAL A 10 0.53 -18.85 5.98
N THR A 11 0.09 -20.06 5.63
CA THR A 11 0.51 -20.74 4.41
C THR A 11 -0.39 -20.35 3.26
N ILE A 12 0.21 -19.87 2.17
CA ILE A 12 -0.49 -19.39 0.98
C ILE A 12 -0.25 -20.38 -0.16
N LEU A 13 -1.36 -20.87 -0.71
CA LEU A 13 -1.39 -21.73 -1.87
C LEU A 13 -2.02 -20.99 -3.05
N GLU A 14 -1.48 -21.19 -4.24
CA GLU A 14 -2.05 -20.71 -5.47
C GLU A 14 -2.26 -21.92 -6.40
N ASN A 15 -3.51 -22.14 -6.82
CA ASN A 15 -3.91 -23.27 -7.66
C ASN A 15 -3.47 -24.64 -7.10
N GLY A 16 -3.54 -24.80 -5.77
CA GLY A 16 -3.19 -26.03 -5.06
C GLY A 16 -1.70 -26.21 -4.72
N GLU A 17 -0.82 -25.30 -5.14
CA GLU A 17 0.61 -25.34 -4.83
C GLU A 17 0.99 -24.31 -3.75
N GLU A 18 1.75 -24.72 -2.73
CA GLU A 18 2.29 -23.77 -1.76
C GLU A 18 3.32 -22.87 -2.43
N VAL A 19 3.00 -21.57 -2.49
CA VAL A 19 3.88 -20.57 -3.11
C VAL A 19 4.74 -19.86 -2.06
N ARG A 20 4.20 -19.64 -0.86
CA ARG A 20 4.92 -19.00 0.26
C ARG A 20 4.21 -19.19 1.59
N THR A 21 4.93 -18.86 2.65
CA THR A 21 4.38 -18.68 3.99
C THR A 21 4.73 -17.27 4.47
N GLU A 22 3.76 -16.57 5.05
CA GLU A 22 3.94 -15.28 5.73
C GLU A 22 3.75 -15.43 7.24
N GLU A 23 4.54 -14.72 8.04
CA GLU A 23 4.33 -14.63 9.48
C GLU A 23 3.64 -13.30 9.80
N ILE A 24 2.37 -13.37 10.17
CA ILE A 24 1.54 -12.21 10.46
C ILE A 24 1.50 -12.03 11.96
N GLN A 25 2.12 -10.97 12.48
CA GLN A 25 1.94 -10.57 13.88
C GLN A 25 0.44 -10.40 14.15
N LYS A 26 -0.10 -10.79 15.31
CA LYS A 26 -1.52 -10.58 15.67
C LYS A 26 -1.90 -9.09 15.61
N LYS A 27 -2.12 -8.59 14.40
CA LYS A 27 -3.01 -7.48 14.11
C LYS A 27 -4.41 -8.07 14.12
N GLU A 28 -5.41 -7.25 14.43
CA GLU A 28 -6.80 -7.70 14.45
C GLU A 28 -7.19 -8.33 13.10
N GLN A 29 -8.15 -9.26 13.10
CA GLN A 29 -8.65 -9.79 11.83
C GLN A 29 -9.11 -8.65 10.92
N GLY A 30 -8.78 -8.73 9.63
CA GLY A 30 -8.99 -7.63 8.70
C GLY A 30 -7.81 -6.69 8.56
N ASN A 31 -6.67 -6.97 9.25
CA ASN A 31 -5.56 -6.02 9.34
C ASN A 31 -4.31 -6.29 8.53
N HIS A 32 -4.24 -7.40 7.83
CA HIS A 32 -3.10 -7.71 6.97
C HIS A 32 -3.57 -7.86 5.54
N LEU A 33 -2.82 -7.28 4.60
CA LEU A 33 -3.12 -7.36 3.17
C LEU A 33 -2.20 -8.38 2.53
N ILE A 34 -2.80 -9.31 1.80
CA ILE A 34 -2.10 -10.40 1.14
C ILE A 34 -2.37 -10.26 -0.35
N TYR A 35 -1.34 -9.98 -1.12
CA TYR A 35 -1.42 -9.97 -2.58
C TYR A 35 -1.33 -11.42 -3.07
N LEU A 36 -2.37 -11.89 -3.76
CA LEU A 36 -2.51 -13.27 -4.21
C LEU A 36 -2.43 -13.33 -5.75
N GLY A 37 -1.73 -14.31 -6.29
CA GLY A 37 -1.74 -14.71 -7.70
C GLY A 37 -1.75 -13.60 -8.74
N GLY A 38 -0.92 -12.57 -8.53
CA GLY A 38 -0.76 -11.44 -9.44
C GLY A 38 -2.01 -10.58 -9.67
N THR A 39 -3.05 -10.70 -8.84
CA THR A 39 -4.23 -9.83 -8.93
C THR A 39 -3.95 -8.44 -8.36
N THR A 40 -4.65 -7.43 -8.89
CA THR A 40 -4.68 -6.07 -8.33
C THR A 40 -5.66 -5.93 -7.16
N ILE A 41 -6.37 -7.01 -6.80
CA ILE A 41 -7.30 -7.05 -5.67
C ILE A 41 -6.62 -7.72 -4.48
N PRO A 42 -6.01 -6.98 -3.54
CA PRO A 42 -5.45 -7.57 -2.34
C PRO A 42 -6.50 -8.24 -1.47
N TYR A 43 -6.12 -9.39 -0.88
CA TYR A 43 -6.90 -10.10 0.12
C TYR A 43 -6.71 -9.49 1.49
N VAL A 44 -7.81 -9.01 2.08
CA VAL A 44 -7.86 -8.59 3.47
C VAL A 44 -7.93 -9.85 4.34
N TRP A 45 -6.82 -10.21 4.98
CA TRP A 45 -6.68 -11.42 5.79
C TRP A 45 -7.72 -11.50 6.92
N GLN A 46 -8.38 -12.64 7.08
CA GLN A 46 -9.48 -12.82 8.04
C GLN A 46 -9.07 -13.70 9.24
N GLY A 47 -7.77 -13.97 9.43
CA GLY A 47 -7.27 -14.74 10.57
C GLY A 47 -7.00 -16.22 10.26
N GLU A 48 -7.07 -16.63 9.00
CA GLU A 48 -6.83 -18.01 8.60
C GLU A 48 -5.34 -18.37 8.63
N GLU A 49 -5.01 -19.57 9.09
CA GLU A 49 -3.64 -20.12 9.01
C GLU A 49 -3.30 -20.65 7.61
N ARG A 50 -4.32 -20.81 6.75
CA ARG A 50 -4.17 -21.30 5.37
C ARG A 50 -5.08 -20.51 4.43
N ILE A 51 -4.50 -20.08 3.33
CA ILE A 51 -5.18 -19.38 2.24
C ILE A 51 -4.95 -20.16 0.96
N GLU A 52 -6.02 -20.60 0.34
CA GLU A 52 -6.02 -21.22 -0.98
C GLU A 52 -6.63 -20.26 -1.99
N TYR A 53 -5.81 -19.74 -2.88
CA TYR A 53 -6.20 -18.82 -3.93
C TYR A 53 -6.34 -19.54 -5.26
N GLU A 54 -7.42 -19.24 -5.98
CA GLU A 54 -7.62 -19.65 -7.37
C GLU A 54 -8.17 -18.47 -8.18
N GLY A 55 -7.51 -18.14 -9.29
CA GLY A 55 -8.02 -17.17 -10.26
C GLY A 55 -8.72 -17.88 -11.41
N LYS A 56 -9.95 -17.48 -11.74
CA LYS A 56 -10.77 -18.06 -12.82
C LYS A 56 -11.40 -16.94 -13.64
N GLU A 57 -10.78 -16.61 -14.78
CA GLU A 57 -11.32 -15.65 -15.77
C GLU A 57 -11.78 -14.30 -15.16
N GLY A 58 -11.01 -13.75 -14.22
CA GLY A 58 -11.34 -12.49 -13.53
C GLY A 58 -12.19 -12.66 -12.26
N THR A 59 -12.61 -13.88 -11.92
CA THR A 59 -13.12 -14.22 -10.60
C THR A 59 -11.97 -14.71 -9.72
N HIS A 60 -11.83 -14.11 -8.54
CA HIS A 60 -10.83 -14.45 -7.54
C HIS A 60 -11.48 -15.22 -6.40
N MET A 61 -11.07 -16.48 -6.24
CA MET A 61 -11.55 -17.36 -5.19
C MET A 61 -10.53 -17.42 -4.06
N VAL A 62 -11.00 -17.38 -2.82
CA VAL A 62 -10.18 -17.62 -1.62
C VAL A 62 -10.89 -18.66 -0.76
N ASN A 63 -10.19 -19.75 -0.42
CA ASN A 63 -10.71 -20.86 0.37
C ASN A 63 -12.05 -21.39 -0.17
N GLY A 64 -12.15 -21.52 -1.50
CA GLY A 64 -13.32 -22.04 -2.20
C GLY A 64 -14.51 -21.07 -2.32
N LYS A 65 -14.37 -19.82 -1.88
CA LYS A 65 -15.43 -18.78 -1.97
C LYS A 65 -15.01 -17.66 -2.90
N VAL A 66 -15.97 -17.05 -3.59
CA VAL A 66 -15.73 -15.81 -4.35
C VAL A 66 -15.30 -14.74 -3.35
N TYR A 67 -14.13 -14.16 -3.59
CA TYR A 67 -13.60 -13.05 -2.82
C TYR A 67 -13.64 -11.76 -3.63
N GLY A 68 -13.23 -11.81 -4.90
CA GLY A 68 -13.20 -10.63 -5.74
C GLY A 68 -13.49 -10.90 -7.20
N VAL A 69 -13.81 -9.83 -7.93
CA VAL A 69 -14.16 -9.87 -9.34
C VAL A 69 -13.52 -8.72 -10.11
N GLU A 70 -13.02 -9.00 -11.30
CA GLU A 70 -12.61 -7.99 -12.27
C GLU A 70 -13.78 -7.71 -13.22
N LEU A 71 -14.45 -6.57 -13.06
CA LEU A 71 -15.65 -6.26 -13.85
C LEU A 71 -15.36 -6.04 -15.34
N ALA A 72 -14.09 -5.82 -15.71
CA ALA A 72 -13.66 -5.78 -17.10
C ALA A 72 -13.61 -7.17 -17.77
N LYS A 73 -13.63 -8.26 -16.97
CA LYS A 73 -13.58 -9.65 -17.45
C LYS A 73 -14.88 -10.41 -17.15
N VAL A 74 -15.55 -10.08 -16.06
CA VAL A 74 -16.79 -10.72 -15.61
C VAL A 74 -17.93 -9.72 -15.71
N PRO A 75 -18.89 -9.90 -16.64
CA PRO A 75 -20.09 -9.08 -16.69
C PRO A 75 -20.83 -9.11 -15.36
N PHE A 76 -21.36 -7.96 -14.92
CA PHE A 76 -22.04 -7.87 -13.62
C PHE A 76 -23.22 -8.85 -13.52
N GLU A 77 -23.93 -9.08 -14.63
CA GLU A 77 -25.08 -9.95 -14.72
C GLU A 77 -24.76 -11.44 -14.48
N GLU A 78 -23.48 -11.83 -14.58
CA GLU A 78 -23.01 -13.19 -14.30
C GLU A 78 -22.66 -13.40 -12.82
N ILE A 79 -22.62 -12.32 -12.02
CA ILE A 79 -22.32 -12.37 -10.60
C ILE A 79 -23.59 -12.73 -9.83
N THR A 80 -23.71 -13.98 -9.40
CA THR A 80 -24.92 -14.49 -8.72
C THR A 80 -25.05 -14.09 -7.25
N SER A 81 -23.95 -13.69 -6.61
CA SER A 81 -23.88 -13.39 -5.17
C SER A 81 -22.98 -12.17 -4.90
N PRO A 82 -23.38 -10.96 -5.35
CA PRO A 82 -22.56 -9.75 -5.20
C PRO A 82 -22.35 -9.34 -3.72
N GLU A 83 -23.20 -9.79 -2.79
CA GLU A 83 -23.04 -9.61 -1.35
C GLU A 83 -21.83 -10.36 -0.75
N ASP A 84 -21.37 -11.42 -1.40
CA ASP A 84 -20.20 -12.20 -0.96
C ASP A 84 -18.88 -11.60 -1.46
N VAL A 85 -18.94 -10.73 -2.48
CA VAL A 85 -17.78 -10.07 -3.08
C VAL A 85 -17.24 -9.02 -2.13
N LYS A 86 -15.97 -9.17 -1.76
CA LYS A 86 -15.21 -8.25 -0.89
C LYS A 86 -14.23 -7.37 -1.66
N GLY A 87 -13.89 -7.73 -2.89
CA GLY A 87 -12.93 -6.97 -3.70
C GLY A 87 -13.39 -6.82 -5.15
N VAL A 88 -13.18 -5.65 -5.73
CA VAL A 88 -13.46 -5.40 -7.15
C VAL A 88 -12.28 -4.74 -7.84
N ALA A 89 -12.01 -5.14 -9.08
CA ALA A 89 -11.21 -4.36 -10.02
C ALA A 89 -12.14 -3.75 -11.06
N ILE A 90 -12.14 -2.42 -11.16
CA ILE A 90 -13.16 -1.67 -11.90
C ILE A 90 -12.55 -0.56 -12.76
N LYS A 91 -13.30 -0.17 -13.79
CA LYS A 91 -13.04 1.00 -14.63
C LYS A 91 -14.15 2.03 -14.38
N SER A 92 -14.02 3.23 -14.91
CA SER A 92 -15.04 4.29 -14.79
C SER A 92 -16.47 3.82 -15.13
N GLU A 93 -16.65 3.04 -16.19
CA GLU A 93 -17.98 2.57 -16.63
C GLU A 93 -18.67 1.61 -15.62
N HIS A 94 -17.90 1.05 -14.70
CA HIS A 94 -18.37 0.09 -13.70
C HIS A 94 -18.82 0.74 -12.39
N PHE A 95 -18.62 2.05 -12.19
CA PHE A 95 -19.02 2.73 -10.95
C PHE A 95 -20.52 2.59 -10.63
N LYS A 96 -21.36 2.49 -11.66
CA LYS A 96 -22.80 2.23 -11.52
C LYS A 96 -23.12 0.91 -10.79
N TYR A 97 -22.19 -0.05 -10.75
CA TYR A 97 -22.40 -1.34 -10.10
C TYR A 97 -21.98 -1.36 -8.62
N LEU A 98 -21.21 -0.36 -8.16
CA LEU A 98 -20.71 -0.29 -6.78
C LEU A 98 -21.80 -0.45 -5.70
N PRO A 99 -23.01 0.15 -5.84
CA PRO A 99 -24.06 -0.01 -4.84
C PRO A 99 -24.55 -1.46 -4.64
N HIS A 100 -24.25 -2.36 -5.58
CA HIS A 100 -24.65 -3.77 -5.49
C HIS A 100 -23.68 -4.64 -4.69
N PHE A 101 -22.52 -4.10 -4.28
CA PHE A 101 -21.52 -4.81 -3.49
C PHE A 101 -21.45 -4.26 -2.05
N PRO A 102 -22.38 -4.63 -1.16
CA PRO A 102 -22.54 -3.99 0.16
C PRO A 102 -21.40 -4.27 1.16
N ASN A 103 -20.52 -5.22 0.85
CA ASN A 103 -19.44 -5.71 1.72
C ASN A 103 -18.04 -5.49 1.12
N LEU A 104 -17.89 -4.55 0.19
CA LEU A 104 -16.58 -4.21 -0.37
C LEU A 104 -15.61 -3.73 0.70
N LEU A 105 -14.43 -4.34 0.70
CA LEU A 105 -13.27 -3.98 1.49
C LEU A 105 -12.13 -3.48 0.60
N THR A 106 -12.07 -3.94 -0.65
CA THR A 106 -10.99 -3.63 -1.60
C THR A 106 -11.56 -3.08 -2.90
N VAL A 107 -11.06 -1.93 -3.35
CA VAL A 107 -11.37 -1.39 -4.68
C VAL A 107 -10.06 -1.10 -5.41
N SER A 108 -9.86 -1.84 -6.50
CA SER A 108 -8.79 -1.60 -7.46
C SER A 108 -9.34 -0.87 -8.68
N LEU A 109 -8.72 0.24 -9.03
CA LEU A 109 -9.14 1.15 -10.08
C LEU A 109 -8.17 1.00 -11.24
N VAL A 110 -8.71 0.57 -12.38
CA VAL A 110 -7.99 0.33 -13.61
C VAL A 110 -8.56 1.28 -14.65
N GLU A 111 -7.77 2.24 -15.13
CA GLU A 111 -8.19 3.20 -16.18
C GLU A 111 -9.46 3.97 -15.79
N VAL A 112 -9.33 4.87 -14.80
CA VAL A 112 -10.46 5.65 -14.27
C VAL A 112 -10.30 7.14 -14.53
N ASP A 113 -11.40 7.78 -14.88
CA ASP A 113 -11.51 9.23 -14.96
C ASP A 113 -11.40 9.84 -13.55
N PRO A 114 -10.38 10.67 -13.26
CA PRO A 114 -10.19 11.28 -11.95
C PRO A 114 -11.33 12.19 -11.51
N ASN A 115 -12.15 12.69 -12.44
CA ASN A 115 -13.31 13.54 -12.11
C ASN A 115 -14.49 12.75 -11.53
N GLN A 116 -14.43 11.42 -11.58
CA GLN A 116 -15.50 10.53 -11.15
C GLN A 116 -15.26 9.94 -9.75
N MET A 117 -14.26 10.42 -9.01
CA MET A 117 -13.94 9.88 -7.68
C MET A 117 -15.05 10.06 -6.64
N HIS A 118 -15.98 11.00 -6.86
CA HIS A 118 -17.16 11.18 -6.02
C HIS A 118 -18.06 9.93 -5.92
N TYR A 119 -18.02 9.01 -6.91
CA TYR A 119 -18.74 7.73 -6.82
C TYR A 119 -18.21 6.80 -5.72
N LEU A 120 -16.96 6.97 -5.31
CA LEU A 120 -16.34 6.15 -4.27
C LEU A 120 -16.61 6.69 -2.87
N ALA A 121 -17.07 7.94 -2.72
CA ALA A 121 -17.16 8.64 -1.43
C ALA A 121 -18.07 7.94 -0.40
N GLU A 122 -19.06 7.17 -0.87
CA GLU A 122 -20.01 6.44 -0.02
C GLU A 122 -19.52 5.03 0.38
N LEU A 123 -18.37 4.59 -0.13
CA LEU A 123 -17.79 3.27 0.17
C LEU A 123 -17.07 3.25 1.52
N SER A 124 -17.74 3.71 2.58
CA SER A 124 -17.14 4.01 3.89
C SER A 124 -16.54 2.82 4.63
N LYS A 125 -16.71 1.59 4.14
CA LYS A 125 -16.13 0.36 4.69
C LYS A 125 -14.86 -0.09 3.97
N VAL A 126 -14.46 0.58 2.89
CA VAL A 126 -13.29 0.21 2.11
C VAL A 126 -12.03 0.40 2.94
N ILE A 127 -11.21 -0.65 2.97
CA ILE A 127 -9.95 -0.75 3.69
C ILE A 127 -8.78 -0.54 2.73
N VAL A 128 -8.95 -0.91 1.46
CA VAL A 128 -7.90 -0.81 0.45
C VAL A 128 -8.38 -0.09 -0.80
N LEU A 129 -7.63 0.95 -1.16
CA LEU A 129 -7.77 1.65 -2.44
C LEU A 129 -6.50 1.48 -3.25
N ASP A 130 -6.63 0.95 -4.45
CA ASP A 130 -5.51 0.75 -5.36
C ASP A 130 -5.75 1.44 -6.69
N PHE A 131 -4.95 2.46 -7.01
CA PHE A 131 -5.01 3.19 -8.29
C PHE A 131 -4.02 2.66 -9.34
N GLY A 132 -3.33 1.55 -9.06
CA GLY A 132 -2.41 0.90 -9.97
C GLY A 132 -1.22 1.78 -10.38
N MET A 133 -0.55 1.41 -11.48
CA MET A 133 0.66 2.10 -12.00
C MET A 133 0.36 3.13 -13.11
N LYS A 134 -0.92 3.46 -13.30
CA LYS A 134 -1.42 4.21 -14.46
C LYS A 134 -2.52 5.19 -14.03
N GLY A 135 -2.30 5.86 -12.90
CA GLY A 135 -3.31 6.70 -12.30
C GLY A 135 -3.24 8.14 -12.82
N ASP A 136 -4.34 8.62 -13.38
CA ASP A 136 -4.59 10.01 -13.73
C ASP A 136 -5.16 10.79 -12.53
N LEU A 137 -5.15 10.18 -11.33
CA LEU A 137 -5.71 10.77 -10.11
C LEU A 137 -5.04 12.10 -9.77
N THR A 138 -5.82 13.17 -9.78
CA THR A 138 -5.39 14.53 -9.41
C THR A 138 -5.68 14.82 -7.94
N ASP A 139 -5.14 15.94 -7.44
CA ASP A 139 -5.44 16.44 -6.09
C ASP A 139 -6.96 16.64 -5.87
N GLU A 140 -7.67 17.15 -6.91
CA GLU A 140 -9.13 17.31 -6.87
C GLU A 140 -9.85 15.96 -6.78
N GLY A 141 -9.45 14.98 -7.59
CA GLY A 141 -9.99 13.62 -7.51
C GLY A 141 -9.79 13.00 -6.12
N LEU A 142 -8.60 13.17 -5.54
CA LEU A 142 -8.27 12.69 -4.20
C LEU A 142 -9.11 13.39 -3.11
N SER A 143 -9.47 14.66 -3.29
CA SER A 143 -10.30 15.40 -2.33
C SER A 143 -11.69 14.80 -2.13
N HIS A 144 -12.21 14.04 -3.11
CA HIS A 144 -13.48 13.33 -3.01
C HIS A 144 -13.40 12.07 -2.13
N LEU A 145 -12.20 11.60 -1.80
CA LEU A 145 -11.97 10.33 -1.08
C LEU A 145 -11.74 10.52 0.41
N ILE A 146 -11.83 11.76 0.92
CA ILE A 146 -11.55 12.08 2.33
C ILE A 146 -12.55 11.45 3.32
N SER A 147 -13.73 11.03 2.85
CA SER A 147 -14.73 10.32 3.65
C SER A 147 -14.36 8.87 3.93
N LEU A 148 -13.37 8.31 3.21
CA LEU A 148 -12.96 6.91 3.31
C LEU A 148 -11.99 6.71 4.48
N THR A 149 -12.45 7.02 5.70
CA THR A 149 -11.62 7.03 6.92
C THR A 149 -11.22 5.64 7.41
N GLU A 150 -11.83 4.59 6.85
CA GLU A 150 -11.50 3.19 7.12
C GLU A 150 -10.33 2.67 6.26
N VAL A 151 -9.80 3.48 5.33
CA VAL A 151 -8.68 3.09 4.46
C VAL A 151 -7.40 2.89 5.27
N ARG A 152 -6.72 1.78 4.99
CA ARG A 152 -5.52 1.31 5.68
C ARG A 152 -4.36 1.04 4.74
N ALA A 153 -4.65 0.72 3.48
CA ALA A 153 -3.65 0.79 2.43
C ALA A 153 -4.15 1.60 1.25
N PHE A 154 -3.28 2.49 0.78
CA PHE A 154 -3.58 3.36 -0.33
C PHE A 154 -2.40 3.33 -1.32
N ASN A 155 -2.65 2.73 -2.48
CA ASN A 155 -1.71 2.75 -3.58
C ASN A 155 -2.01 3.92 -4.53
N LEU A 156 -1.09 4.89 -4.57
CA LEU A 156 -1.14 6.11 -5.39
C LEU A 156 0.06 6.17 -6.36
N LEU A 157 0.69 5.02 -6.63
CA LEU A 157 1.85 4.92 -7.52
C LEU A 157 1.61 5.63 -8.86
N LYS A 158 2.58 6.46 -9.26
CA LYS A 158 2.62 7.13 -10.58
C LYS A 158 1.37 7.97 -10.87
N THR A 159 0.74 8.52 -9.83
CA THR A 159 -0.33 9.51 -9.97
C THR A 159 0.25 10.93 -10.01
N PRO A 160 -0.39 11.88 -10.71
CA PRO A 160 0.09 13.26 -10.79
C PRO A 160 -0.15 14.09 -9.52
N ILE A 161 -0.56 13.47 -8.41
CA ILE A 161 -0.82 14.17 -7.14
C ILE A 161 0.40 14.95 -6.66
N THR A 162 0.13 16.06 -5.99
CA THR A 162 1.14 16.96 -5.41
C THR A 162 1.02 17.00 -3.88
N ASP A 163 1.83 17.84 -3.24
CA ASP A 163 1.73 18.14 -1.81
C ASP A 163 0.32 18.62 -1.40
N THR A 164 -0.42 19.28 -2.32
CA THR A 164 -1.80 19.71 -2.08
C THR A 164 -2.74 18.51 -1.93
N GLY A 165 -2.61 17.52 -2.82
CA GLY A 165 -3.38 16.27 -2.72
C GLY A 165 -3.03 15.49 -1.47
N LEU A 166 -1.74 15.41 -1.13
CA LEU A 166 -1.28 14.70 0.06
C LEU A 166 -1.89 15.24 1.36
N ALA A 167 -2.15 16.56 1.43
CA ALA A 167 -2.81 17.20 2.57
C ALA A 167 -4.20 16.62 2.88
N HIS A 168 -4.91 16.10 1.87
CA HIS A 168 -6.22 15.48 2.04
C HIS A 168 -6.16 14.15 2.82
N LEU A 169 -5.01 13.47 2.86
CA LEU A 169 -4.84 12.21 3.59
C LEU A 169 -4.72 12.40 5.10
N SER A 170 -4.57 13.62 5.60
CA SER A 170 -4.33 13.92 7.02
C SER A 170 -5.41 13.40 7.97
N ASN A 171 -6.64 13.15 7.48
CA ASN A 171 -7.76 12.58 8.24
C ASN A 171 -7.86 11.05 8.16
N MET A 172 -7.08 10.38 7.32
CA MET A 172 -7.05 8.92 7.21
C MET A 172 -6.23 8.29 8.34
N LYS A 173 -6.69 8.44 9.59
CA LYS A 173 -5.95 8.03 10.79
C LYS A 173 -5.67 6.53 10.90
N LYS A 174 -6.38 5.71 10.13
CA LYS A 174 -6.18 4.26 10.06
C LYS A 174 -5.14 3.84 9.00
N LEU A 175 -4.64 4.77 8.19
CA LEU A 175 -3.68 4.46 7.14
C LEU A 175 -2.38 3.87 7.71
N GLU A 176 -2.02 2.68 7.23
CA GLU A 176 -0.85 1.91 7.64
C GLU A 176 0.16 1.77 6.50
N THR A 177 -0.33 1.70 5.26
CA THR A 177 0.49 1.55 4.06
C THR A 177 0.15 2.62 3.03
N LEU A 178 1.17 3.34 2.57
CA LEU A 178 1.02 4.40 1.58
C LEU A 178 2.13 4.30 0.53
N TRP A 179 1.74 4.11 -0.73
CA TRP A 179 2.66 4.08 -1.86
C TRP A 179 2.51 5.32 -2.73
N LEU A 180 3.55 6.14 -2.78
CA LEU A 180 3.59 7.44 -3.48
C LEU A 180 4.69 7.47 -4.55
N GLN A 181 5.26 6.32 -4.91
CA GLN A 181 6.39 6.32 -5.83
C GLN A 181 5.99 6.85 -7.21
N GLY A 182 6.81 7.74 -7.77
CA GLY A 182 6.56 8.38 -9.06
C GLY A 182 5.47 9.44 -9.05
N THR A 183 5.13 9.99 -7.88
CA THR A 183 4.22 11.14 -7.74
C THR A 183 4.98 12.47 -7.79
N ASN A 184 4.26 13.60 -7.83
CA ASN A 184 4.85 14.95 -7.81
C ASN A 184 4.98 15.51 -6.39
N ILE A 185 5.13 14.62 -5.39
CA ILE A 185 5.29 15.01 -3.98
C ILE A 185 6.72 15.46 -3.73
N THR A 186 6.86 16.53 -2.96
CA THR A 186 8.14 17.09 -2.52
C THR A 186 8.29 16.96 -1.00
N GLY A 187 9.44 17.39 -0.47
CA GLY A 187 9.65 17.42 0.98
C GLY A 187 8.62 18.24 1.74
N ALA A 188 8.07 19.29 1.13
CA ALA A 188 7.06 20.13 1.77
C ALA A 188 5.76 19.36 2.06
N GLY A 189 5.41 18.38 1.23
CA GLY A 189 4.22 17.54 1.43
C GLY A 189 4.33 16.59 2.62
N LEU A 190 5.55 16.15 2.97
CA LEU A 190 5.77 15.15 4.03
C LEU A 190 5.23 15.58 5.40
N VAL A 191 5.11 16.90 5.65
CA VAL A 191 4.50 17.43 6.87
C VAL A 191 3.07 16.91 7.09
N HIS A 192 2.34 16.61 6.01
CA HIS A 192 0.96 16.13 6.08
C HIS A 192 0.85 14.67 6.54
N LEU A 193 1.95 13.89 6.50
CA LEU A 193 1.98 12.52 6.97
C LEU A 193 2.15 12.42 8.50
N THR A 194 2.68 13.45 9.15
CA THR A 194 3.02 13.44 10.59
C THR A 194 1.84 13.12 11.52
N GLY A 195 0.61 13.39 11.07
CA GLY A 195 -0.62 13.09 11.81
C GLY A 195 -1.19 11.69 11.58
N ILE A 196 -0.53 10.83 10.79
CA ILE A 196 -0.97 9.47 10.45
C ILE A 196 -0.19 8.48 11.32
N GLU A 197 -0.58 8.39 12.59
CA GLU A 197 0.19 7.67 13.63
C GLU A 197 0.38 6.18 13.34
N ASN A 198 -0.52 5.55 12.57
CA ASN A 198 -0.45 4.12 12.26
C ASN A 198 0.40 3.79 11.03
N LEU A 199 0.98 4.79 10.35
CA LEU A 199 1.74 4.56 9.13
C LEU A 199 3.01 3.74 9.44
N SER A 200 3.08 2.55 8.85
CA SER A 200 4.19 1.60 9.02
C SER A 200 4.96 1.33 7.73
N THR A 201 4.29 1.47 6.58
CA THR A 201 4.88 1.24 5.26
C THR A 201 4.72 2.50 4.41
N LEU A 202 5.84 3.04 3.94
CA LEU A 202 5.86 4.25 3.12
C LEU A 202 6.77 4.06 1.89
N GLY A 203 6.21 4.31 0.71
CA GLY A 203 6.97 4.34 -0.54
C GLY A 203 7.07 5.75 -1.09
N LEU A 204 8.30 6.26 -1.23
CA LEU A 204 8.64 7.59 -1.72
C LEU A 204 9.65 7.54 -2.89
N GLY A 205 9.98 6.37 -3.42
CA GLY A 205 10.87 6.27 -4.57
C GLY A 205 10.39 7.03 -5.81
N ASP A 206 11.29 7.34 -6.74
CA ASP A 206 10.98 8.11 -7.95
C ASP A 206 10.31 9.48 -7.66
N THR A 207 10.64 10.12 -6.53
CA THR A 207 10.21 11.48 -6.18
C THR A 207 11.43 12.40 -5.98
N ASP A 208 11.20 13.71 -5.89
CA ASP A 208 12.28 14.71 -5.72
C ASP A 208 12.65 14.99 -4.25
N ILE A 209 12.58 13.96 -3.40
CA ILE A 209 12.90 14.03 -1.97
C ILE A 209 14.41 14.17 -1.77
N GLN A 210 14.81 15.23 -1.06
CA GLN A 210 16.20 15.54 -0.70
C GLN A 210 16.54 15.08 0.72
N ASP A 211 17.82 15.07 1.09
CA ASP A 211 18.26 14.61 2.42
C ASP A 211 17.56 15.33 3.57
N SER A 212 17.43 16.65 3.46
CA SER A 212 16.80 17.51 4.48
C SER A 212 15.31 17.22 4.68
N ASP A 213 14.64 16.70 3.66
CA ASP A 213 13.21 16.43 3.70
C ASP A 213 12.89 15.23 4.59
N LEU A 214 13.84 14.30 4.75
CA LEU A 214 13.69 13.16 5.64
C LEU A 214 13.55 13.57 7.12
N ALA A 215 13.90 14.80 7.48
CA ALA A 215 13.65 15.34 8.81
C ALA A 215 12.14 15.36 9.18
N TYR A 216 11.24 15.41 8.19
CA TYR A 216 9.79 15.33 8.43
C TYR A 216 9.32 13.92 8.77
N LEU A 217 10.10 12.88 8.46
CA LEU A 217 9.75 11.50 8.76
C LEU A 217 10.04 11.09 10.21
N LYS A 218 10.82 11.89 10.95
CA LYS A 218 11.23 11.57 12.32
C LYS A 218 10.05 11.32 13.26
N ASP A 219 8.90 11.94 13.02
CA ASP A 219 7.72 11.81 13.89
C ASP A 219 6.88 10.56 13.53
N LEU A 220 7.19 9.90 12.41
CA LEU A 220 6.55 8.64 11.96
C LEU A 220 7.18 7.43 12.64
N GLN A 221 7.01 7.36 13.97
CA GLN A 221 7.69 6.39 14.85
C GLN A 221 7.26 4.93 14.65
N ASN A 222 6.29 4.65 13.78
CA ASN A 222 5.82 3.31 13.46
C ASN A 222 6.30 2.80 12.09
N ILE A 223 7.07 3.58 11.33
CA ILE A 223 7.64 3.15 10.05
C ILE A 223 8.59 1.97 10.26
N SER A 224 8.22 0.83 9.68
CA SER A 224 9.03 -0.39 9.63
C SER A 224 9.51 -0.71 8.21
N ALA A 225 8.82 -0.21 7.18
CA ALA A 225 9.23 -0.37 5.79
C ALA A 225 9.25 0.97 5.06
N LEU A 226 10.41 1.35 4.53
CA LEU A 226 10.61 2.59 3.79
C LEU A 226 11.29 2.30 2.44
N SER A 227 10.69 2.78 1.35
CA SER A 227 11.31 2.74 0.02
C SER A 227 11.60 4.16 -0.47
N LEU A 228 12.86 4.41 -0.78
CA LEU A 228 13.41 5.68 -1.30
C LEU A 228 14.18 5.41 -2.61
N ILE A 229 13.81 4.36 -3.33
CA ILE A 229 14.46 3.96 -4.58
C ILE A 229 14.47 5.12 -5.59
N ASN A 230 15.59 5.33 -6.29
CA ASN A 230 15.68 6.35 -7.33
C ASN A 230 15.31 7.76 -6.81
N THR A 231 15.92 8.16 -5.69
CA THR A 231 15.85 9.52 -5.14
C THR A 231 17.28 10.10 -5.07
N PRO A 232 17.45 11.43 -5.10
CA PRO A 232 18.78 12.05 -5.15
C PRO A 232 19.60 11.97 -3.85
N LEU A 233 19.13 11.23 -2.84
CA LEU A 233 19.71 11.15 -1.49
C LEU A 233 21.19 10.78 -1.48
N THR A 234 21.96 11.42 -0.60
CA THR A 234 23.39 11.20 -0.37
C THR A 234 23.65 10.71 1.06
N ASP A 235 24.92 10.61 1.48
CA ASP A 235 25.28 10.16 2.83
C ASP A 235 24.68 11.04 3.95
N GLU A 236 24.31 12.28 3.64
CA GLU A 236 23.61 13.20 4.53
C GLU A 236 22.24 12.66 4.98
N ALA A 237 21.51 11.94 4.12
CA ALA A 237 20.25 11.27 4.48
C ALA A 237 20.40 10.28 5.63
N VAL A 238 21.59 9.70 5.80
CA VAL A 238 21.84 8.65 6.80
C VAL A 238 21.56 9.16 8.22
N GLU A 239 21.81 10.44 8.51
CA GLU A 239 21.55 11.01 9.84
C GLU A 239 20.05 11.02 10.19
N HIS A 240 19.17 11.13 9.19
CA HIS A 240 17.73 11.07 9.38
C HIS A 240 17.21 9.63 9.41
N LEU A 241 17.72 8.78 8.50
CA LEU A 241 17.29 7.38 8.41
C LEU A 241 17.58 6.59 9.69
N ILE A 242 18.69 6.88 10.38
CA ILE A 242 19.01 6.21 11.64
C ILE A 242 18.07 6.63 12.79
N GLU A 243 17.30 7.70 12.69
CA GLU A 243 16.31 8.08 13.70
C GLU A 243 15.06 7.18 13.66
N LEU A 244 14.80 6.51 12.54
CA LEU A 244 13.69 5.57 12.36
C LEU A 244 14.00 4.21 13.02
N LYS A 245 13.95 4.16 14.36
CA LYS A 245 14.42 3.00 15.14
C LYS A 245 13.64 1.70 14.94
N LYS A 246 12.44 1.76 14.34
CA LYS A 246 11.62 0.58 14.03
C LYS A 246 11.80 0.05 12.61
N LEU A 247 12.73 0.62 11.84
CA LEU A 247 12.93 0.24 10.45
C LEU A 247 13.45 -1.20 10.35
N GLU A 248 12.67 -2.05 9.69
CA GLU A 248 12.94 -3.47 9.42
C GLU A 248 13.30 -3.69 7.95
N TYR A 249 12.83 -2.82 7.05
CA TYR A 249 13.15 -2.84 5.63
C TYR A 249 13.40 -1.43 5.10
N LEU A 250 14.51 -1.25 4.39
CA LEU A 250 14.90 -0.01 3.74
C LEU A 250 15.36 -0.29 2.32
N ASP A 251 14.70 0.28 1.33
CA ASP A 251 15.13 0.23 -0.07
C ASP A 251 15.67 1.59 -0.51
N ILE A 252 16.97 1.65 -0.76
CA ILE A 252 17.73 2.86 -1.16
C ILE A 252 18.54 2.57 -2.44
N ARG A 253 18.07 1.63 -3.27
CA ARG A 253 18.62 1.44 -4.61
C ARG A 253 18.54 2.72 -5.41
N SER A 254 19.49 2.93 -6.31
CA SER A 254 19.56 4.07 -7.21
C SER A 254 19.54 5.42 -6.47
N THR A 255 20.12 5.45 -5.27
CA THR A 255 20.46 6.68 -4.53
C THR A 255 21.95 6.97 -4.69
N ASN A 256 22.40 8.13 -4.20
CA ASN A 256 23.80 8.53 -4.13
C ASN A 256 24.45 8.21 -2.77
N ILE A 257 23.79 7.41 -1.92
CA ILE A 257 24.36 6.95 -0.64
C ILE A 257 25.57 6.06 -0.93
N SER A 258 26.72 6.43 -0.39
CA SER A 258 27.97 5.71 -0.61
C SER A 258 28.03 4.43 0.20
N GLU A 259 28.95 3.52 -0.15
CA GLU A 259 29.22 2.31 0.64
C GLU A 259 29.52 2.62 2.13
N LYS A 260 30.09 3.80 2.44
CA LYS A 260 30.31 4.24 3.82
C LYS A 260 28.98 4.53 4.53
N GLY A 261 28.05 5.22 3.86
CA GLY A 261 26.70 5.44 4.35
C GLY A 261 25.96 4.13 4.60
N ILE A 262 26.04 3.19 3.65
CA ILE A 262 25.47 1.84 3.80
C ILE A 262 26.05 1.09 5.01
N GLN A 263 27.37 1.14 5.21
CA GLN A 263 28.02 0.52 6.37
C GLN A 263 27.56 1.15 7.69
N LYS A 264 27.41 2.47 7.74
CA LYS A 264 26.85 3.16 8.92
C LYS A 264 25.41 2.72 9.20
N LEU A 265 24.57 2.63 8.17
CA LEU A 265 23.19 2.14 8.31
C LEU A 265 23.16 0.71 8.87
N LYS A 266 23.95 -0.21 8.30
CA LYS A 266 24.05 -1.60 8.79
C LYS A 266 24.54 -1.70 10.23
N TYR A 267 25.47 -0.83 10.63
CA TYR A 267 26.01 -0.81 11.99
C TYR A 267 24.97 -0.32 13.01
N ILE A 268 24.20 0.74 12.68
CA ILE A 268 23.24 1.35 13.59
C ILE A 268 21.88 0.64 13.59
N LEU A 269 21.49 0.06 12.45
CA LEU A 269 20.22 -0.65 12.24
C LEU A 269 20.49 -2.14 11.90
N PRO A 270 21.10 -2.92 12.80
CA PRO A 270 21.57 -4.29 12.48
C PRO A 270 20.46 -5.28 12.15
N GLY A 271 19.20 -5.00 12.51
CA GLY A 271 18.03 -5.81 12.16
C GLY A 271 17.31 -5.37 10.88
N CYS A 272 17.70 -4.22 10.30
CA CYS A 272 17.06 -3.69 9.11
C CYS A 272 17.62 -4.39 7.85
N LYS A 273 16.74 -4.96 7.04
CA LYS A 273 17.07 -5.44 5.70
C LYS A 273 17.20 -4.24 4.77
N ILE A 274 18.44 -3.88 4.47
CA ILE A 274 18.78 -2.76 3.59
C ILE A 274 19.04 -3.29 2.17
N GLN A 275 18.26 -2.80 1.20
CA GLN A 275 18.42 -3.06 -0.21
C GLN A 275 19.08 -1.83 -0.88
N PHE A 276 20.18 -2.06 -1.59
CA PHE A 276 21.02 -1.04 -2.21
C PHE A 276 21.69 -1.63 -3.45
N ASP A 277 22.14 -0.77 -4.37
CA ASP A 277 22.86 -1.23 -5.55
C ASP A 277 24.30 -1.59 -5.17
N SER A 278 24.70 -2.84 -5.37
CA SER A 278 26.10 -3.21 -5.25
C SER A 278 26.84 -2.63 -6.44
N SER A 279 27.86 -1.80 -6.20
CA SER A 279 28.79 -1.41 -7.26
C SER A 279 29.40 -2.67 -7.89
N THR A 280 29.06 -2.97 -9.14
CA THR A 280 29.91 -3.84 -9.96
C THR A 280 31.18 -3.07 -10.24
N THR A 281 32.23 -3.33 -9.46
CA THR A 281 33.61 -3.07 -9.84
C THR A 281 33.99 -3.82 -11.10
#